data_AF-A8URW0-F1
#
_entry.id   AF-A8URW0-F1
#
_cell.length_a   1.000
_cell.length_b   1.000
_cell.length_c   1.000
_cell.angle_alpha   90.00
_cell.angle_beta   90.00
_cell.angle_gamma   90.00
#
_symmetry.space_group_name_H-M   'P 1'
#
loop_
_entity.id
_entity.type
_entity.pdbx_description
1 polymer ?
#
loop_
_entity_poly.entity_id
_entity_poly.type
_entity_poly.pdbx_seq_one_letter_code
_entity_poly.pdbx_strand_id
1 'polypeptide(L)'
;MDLRVPEGFGLGLRYSFAEDALGSSRAPDWFELAPENWMGRGGFFRRIMEGVRERFPVVCHGLSLSIGSPDELNYEFLRELKGFLDEYEVEVYSEHLSFSSIGGDYLHDLLPLPFTERVVEFVSERIRVVQDYLERPLILENISYYYVPLKDMEEWEFITAVLEESGAYLLLDVNNLYVNSVNHGYDPYGFIDRLPLDRVAYVHLAGHEKGERLLIDTHGESVEVEVLNLMKHLLSKGVKVPVLLERDNNIPPYNELLEELDRLRRFCGA
;
A
#
# COMPACT_ATOMS: atom_id res chain seq x y z
N MET A 1 -18.98 4.82 -7.85
CA MET A 1 -19.35 4.59 -6.43
C MET A 1 -18.29 5.29 -5.60
N ASP A 2 -18.67 5.99 -4.53
CA ASP A 2 -17.69 6.56 -3.61
C ASP A 2 -16.98 5.42 -2.90
N LEU A 3 -15.63 5.40 -2.97
CA LEU A 3 -14.80 4.40 -2.32
C LEU A 3 -15.00 4.49 -0.80
N ARG A 4 -15.38 3.37 -0.16
CA ARG A 4 -15.51 3.28 1.29
C ARG A 4 -14.29 2.57 1.85
N VAL A 5 -13.47 3.32 2.57
CA VAL A 5 -12.31 2.82 3.31
C VAL A 5 -12.65 2.72 4.80
N PRO A 6 -12.05 1.77 5.55
CA PRO A 6 -12.25 1.68 7.00
C PRO A 6 -11.70 2.94 7.68
N GLU A 7 -12.24 3.35 8.83
CA GLU A 7 -11.71 4.52 9.54
C GLU A 7 -10.66 4.13 10.60
N GLY A 8 -9.82 5.09 10.99
CA GLY A 8 -8.88 4.93 12.09
C GLY A 8 -7.59 4.22 11.70
N PHE A 9 -7.06 3.40 12.61
CA PHE A 9 -5.71 2.85 12.56
C PHE A 9 -5.73 1.33 12.42
N GLY A 10 -5.17 0.87 11.31
CA GLY A 10 -5.05 -0.52 10.95
C GLY A 10 -3.66 -1.10 11.19
N LEU A 11 -3.56 -2.42 11.08
CA LEU A 11 -2.31 -3.15 11.14
C LEU A 11 -2.24 -4.16 9.99
N GLY A 12 -1.10 -4.25 9.32
CA GLY A 12 -0.87 -5.29 8.31
C GLY A 12 -0.81 -6.67 8.96
N LEU A 13 -1.77 -7.54 8.70
CA LEU A 13 -1.84 -8.90 9.26
C LEU A 13 -0.69 -9.75 8.73
N ARG A 14 0.05 -10.40 9.65
CA ARG A 14 1.11 -11.34 9.33
C ARG A 14 0.87 -12.68 10.02
N TYR A 15 1.34 -13.77 9.40
CA TYR A 15 1.15 -15.12 9.94
C TYR A 15 1.76 -15.33 11.32
N SER A 16 2.86 -14.63 11.62
CA SER A 16 3.58 -14.72 12.88
C SER A 16 2.72 -14.36 14.09
N PHE A 17 1.68 -13.53 13.93
CA PHE A 17 0.84 -13.07 15.03
C PHE A 17 -0.67 -13.25 14.79
N ALA A 18 -1.09 -13.91 13.72
CA ALA A 18 -2.50 -13.97 13.35
C ALA A 18 -3.38 -14.68 14.40
N GLU A 19 -2.85 -15.71 15.09
CA GLU A 19 -3.56 -16.35 16.20
C GLU A 19 -3.68 -15.42 17.41
N ASP A 20 -2.63 -14.64 17.72
CA ASP A 20 -2.65 -13.66 18.81
C ASP A 20 -3.69 -12.56 18.53
N ALA A 21 -3.79 -12.10 17.28
CA ALA A 21 -4.81 -11.14 16.86
C ALA A 21 -6.24 -11.64 17.11
N LEU A 22 -6.50 -12.92 16.88
CA LEU A 22 -7.80 -13.54 17.17
C LEU A 22 -8.00 -13.85 18.66
N GLY A 23 -6.95 -14.14 19.41
CA GLY A 23 -7.05 -14.40 20.86
C GLY A 23 -7.18 -13.13 21.71
N SER A 24 -6.76 -11.99 21.17
CA SER A 24 -6.62 -10.75 21.93
C SER A 24 -7.95 -10.01 22.15
N SER A 25 -8.03 -9.36 23.30
CA SER A 25 -9.07 -8.37 23.62
C SER A 25 -8.75 -6.96 23.10
N ARG A 26 -7.48 -6.70 22.77
CA ARG A 26 -7.01 -5.48 22.08
C ARG A 26 -6.81 -5.77 20.59
N ALA A 27 -7.24 -4.86 19.74
CA ALA A 27 -7.15 -4.98 18.30
C ALA A 27 -7.01 -3.61 17.62
N PRO A 28 -6.46 -3.56 16.40
CA PRO A 28 -6.55 -2.38 15.54
C PRO A 28 -8.02 -2.15 15.12
N ASP A 29 -8.29 -1.00 14.49
CA ASP A 29 -9.63 -0.70 13.98
C ASP A 29 -9.96 -1.54 12.73
N TRP A 30 -8.94 -1.96 11.98
CA TRP A 30 -9.04 -2.77 10.77
C TRP A 30 -7.73 -3.51 10.47
N PHE A 31 -7.77 -4.50 9.59
CA PHE A 31 -6.58 -5.22 9.12
C PHE A 31 -6.39 -5.05 7.62
N GLU A 32 -5.14 -5.00 7.20
CA GLU A 32 -4.75 -5.20 5.80
C GLU A 32 -4.08 -6.56 5.63
N LEU A 33 -4.24 -7.19 4.48
CA LEU A 33 -3.51 -8.39 4.11
C LEU A 33 -3.23 -8.43 2.60
N ALA A 34 -2.21 -9.17 2.21
CA ALA A 34 -1.91 -9.45 0.81
C ALA A 34 -2.64 -10.69 0.31
N PRO A 35 -3.63 -10.60 -0.61
CA PRO A 35 -4.41 -11.74 -1.09
C PRO A 35 -3.57 -12.94 -1.51
N GLU A 36 -2.43 -12.71 -2.15
CA GLU A 36 -1.47 -13.73 -2.62
C GLU A 36 -1.01 -14.68 -1.53
N ASN A 37 -0.92 -14.17 -0.30
CA ASN A 37 -0.57 -14.99 0.83
C ASN A 37 -1.72 -15.97 1.17
N TRP A 38 -2.98 -15.63 0.95
CA TRP A 38 -4.16 -16.35 1.44
C TRP A 38 -4.94 -17.10 0.36
N MET A 39 -4.90 -16.65 -0.89
CA MET A 39 -5.61 -17.25 -2.02
C MET A 39 -5.23 -18.72 -2.20
N GLY A 40 -6.24 -19.54 -2.51
CA GLY A 40 -6.05 -20.98 -2.70
C GLY A 40 -5.66 -21.76 -1.44
N ARG A 41 -5.55 -21.12 -0.26
CA ARG A 41 -5.17 -21.77 0.99
C ARG A 41 -6.40 -22.19 1.80
N GLY A 42 -6.40 -23.44 2.27
CA GLY A 42 -7.43 -23.98 3.16
C GLY A 42 -6.97 -24.15 4.62
N GLY A 43 -7.81 -24.82 5.41
CA GLY A 43 -7.45 -25.26 6.76
C GLY A 43 -7.16 -24.10 7.71
N PHE A 44 -5.92 -24.02 8.19
CA PHE A 44 -5.49 -22.98 9.13
C PHE A 44 -5.72 -21.56 8.58
N PHE A 45 -5.27 -21.29 7.35
CA PHE A 45 -5.37 -19.96 6.73
C PHE A 45 -6.82 -19.50 6.58
N ARG A 46 -7.69 -20.41 6.14
CA ARG A 46 -9.13 -20.15 6.03
C ARG A 46 -9.76 -19.81 7.39
N ARG A 47 -9.46 -20.58 8.44
CA ARG A 47 -9.98 -20.29 9.80
C ARG A 47 -9.53 -18.92 10.31
N ILE A 48 -8.28 -18.55 10.03
CA ILE A 48 -7.77 -17.23 10.41
C ILE A 48 -8.52 -16.14 9.63
N MET A 49 -8.65 -16.29 8.31
CA MET A 49 -9.31 -15.31 7.47
C MET A 49 -10.79 -15.12 7.84
N GLU A 50 -11.53 -16.22 8.02
CA GLU A 50 -12.92 -16.20 8.51
C GLU A 50 -13.01 -15.49 9.88
N GLY A 51 -12.15 -15.86 10.83
CA GLY A 51 -12.16 -15.25 12.16
C GLY A 51 -11.80 -13.76 12.19
N VAL A 52 -10.89 -13.31 11.32
CA VAL A 52 -10.53 -11.90 11.20
C VAL A 52 -11.69 -11.14 10.56
N ARG A 53 -12.23 -11.64 9.45
CA ARG A 53 -13.30 -10.99 8.69
C ARG A 53 -14.62 -10.90 9.47
N GLU A 54 -14.91 -11.88 10.33
CA GLU A 54 -16.08 -11.85 11.23
C GLU A 54 -16.00 -10.72 12.27
N ARG A 55 -14.79 -10.26 12.61
CA ARG A 55 -14.56 -9.34 13.72
C ARG A 55 -14.12 -7.94 13.31
N PHE A 56 -13.46 -7.83 12.16
CA PHE A 56 -12.78 -6.61 11.75
C PHE A 56 -13.07 -6.30 10.28
N PRO A 57 -13.15 -5.01 9.91
CA PRO A 57 -12.99 -4.60 8.52
C PRO A 57 -11.63 -5.10 7.99
N VAL A 58 -11.65 -5.61 6.76
CA VAL A 58 -10.45 -6.08 6.07
C VAL A 58 -10.31 -5.33 4.76
N VAL A 59 -9.11 -4.84 4.50
CA VAL A 59 -8.69 -4.35 3.19
C VAL A 59 -7.60 -5.27 2.64
N CYS A 60 -7.42 -5.24 1.33
CA CYS A 60 -6.39 -6.03 0.67
C CYS A 60 -5.39 -5.13 -0.05
N HIS A 61 -4.12 -5.46 0.05
CA HIS A 61 -3.04 -4.80 -0.67
C HIS A 61 -2.20 -5.85 -1.38
N GLY A 62 -2.28 -5.89 -2.70
CA GLY A 62 -1.61 -6.89 -3.52
C GLY A 62 -0.11 -6.63 -3.69
N LEU A 63 0.61 -7.68 -4.09
CA LEU A 63 2.06 -7.67 -4.29
C LEU A 63 2.45 -8.04 -5.73
N SER A 64 1.54 -8.68 -6.48
CA SER A 64 1.90 -9.46 -7.67
C SER A 64 1.16 -9.07 -8.95
N LEU A 65 0.24 -8.10 -8.93
CA LEU A 65 -0.47 -7.69 -10.15
C LEU A 65 0.50 -7.18 -11.22
N SER A 66 1.58 -6.51 -10.80
CA SER A 66 2.62 -5.98 -11.69
C SER A 66 2.04 -5.09 -12.80
N ILE A 67 1.26 -4.08 -12.39
CA ILE A 67 0.40 -3.31 -13.29
C ILE A 67 1.19 -2.62 -14.42
N GLY A 68 2.43 -2.23 -14.16
CA GLY A 68 3.31 -1.60 -15.14
C GLY A 68 4.17 -2.56 -15.95
N SER A 69 4.01 -3.88 -15.80
CA SER A 69 4.71 -4.85 -16.65
C SER A 69 4.29 -4.71 -18.11
N PRO A 70 5.24 -4.81 -19.07
CA PRO A 70 4.91 -4.84 -20.50
C PRO A 70 4.19 -6.13 -20.93
N ASP A 71 4.19 -7.17 -20.10
CA ASP A 71 3.50 -8.42 -20.38
C ASP A 71 1.96 -8.23 -20.37
N GLU A 72 1.24 -9.15 -20.99
CA GLU A 72 -0.22 -9.18 -20.89
C GLU A 72 -0.67 -9.29 -19.42
N LEU A 73 -1.81 -8.68 -19.10
CA LEU A 73 -2.41 -8.83 -17.77
C LEU A 73 -2.68 -10.31 -17.49
N ASN A 74 -2.31 -10.77 -16.29
CA ASN A 74 -2.56 -12.14 -15.88
C ASN A 74 -4.03 -12.31 -15.46
N TYR A 75 -4.89 -12.64 -16.43
CA TYR A 75 -6.33 -12.83 -16.19
C TYR A 75 -6.67 -14.04 -15.30
N GLU A 76 -5.77 -15.03 -15.21
CA GLU A 76 -5.94 -16.13 -14.26
C GLU A 76 -5.78 -15.62 -12.83
N PHE A 77 -4.73 -14.83 -12.58
CA PHE A 77 -4.55 -14.13 -11.30
C PHE A 77 -5.73 -13.20 -10.99
N LEU A 78 -6.17 -12.38 -11.94
CA LEU A 78 -7.32 -11.48 -11.72
C LEU A 78 -8.60 -12.25 -11.38
N ARG A 79 -8.82 -13.42 -11.98
CA ARG A 79 -9.96 -14.29 -11.66
C ARG A 79 -9.88 -14.81 -10.23
N GLU A 80 -8.72 -15.27 -9.80
CA GLU A 80 -8.48 -15.75 -8.43
C GLU A 80 -8.63 -14.63 -7.41
N LEU A 81 -8.03 -13.47 -7.69
CA LEU A 81 -8.12 -12.26 -6.88
C LEU A 81 -9.57 -11.82 -6.73
N LYS A 82 -10.31 -11.69 -7.84
CA LYS A 82 -11.73 -11.34 -7.81
C LYS A 82 -12.52 -12.34 -6.96
N GLY A 83 -12.31 -13.63 -7.17
CA GLY A 83 -12.98 -14.68 -6.40
C GLY A 83 -12.71 -14.59 -4.90
N PHE A 84 -11.46 -14.28 -4.51
CA PHE A 84 -11.09 -14.08 -3.11
C PHE A 84 -11.71 -12.82 -2.51
N LEU A 85 -11.65 -11.69 -3.22
CA LEU A 85 -12.26 -10.43 -2.77
C LEU A 85 -13.78 -10.57 -2.64
N ASP A 86 -14.43 -11.31 -3.53
CA ASP A 86 -15.85 -11.61 -3.47
C ASP A 86 -16.18 -12.58 -2.31
N GLU A 87 -15.39 -13.65 -2.11
CA GLU A 87 -15.60 -14.64 -1.03
C GLU A 87 -15.56 -13.99 0.36
N TYR A 88 -14.63 -13.07 0.57
CA TYR A 88 -14.44 -12.40 1.87
C TYR A 88 -15.06 -11.01 1.94
N GLU A 89 -15.87 -10.64 0.94
CA GLU A 89 -16.58 -9.35 0.86
C GLU A 89 -15.63 -8.15 1.09
N VAL A 90 -14.46 -8.18 0.46
CA VAL A 90 -13.46 -7.10 0.53
C VAL A 90 -13.81 -6.04 -0.52
N GLU A 91 -14.08 -4.82 -0.07
CA GLU A 91 -14.43 -3.68 -0.93
C GLU A 91 -13.20 -2.87 -1.38
N VAL A 92 -12.12 -2.91 -0.59
CA VAL A 92 -10.91 -2.10 -0.77
C VAL A 92 -9.76 -3.00 -1.21
N TYR A 93 -9.25 -2.74 -2.41
CA TYR A 93 -8.06 -3.40 -2.94
C TYR A 93 -7.09 -2.34 -3.47
N SER A 94 -5.85 -2.38 -2.97
CA SER A 94 -4.74 -1.58 -3.44
C SER A 94 -3.62 -2.45 -4.02
N GLU A 95 -2.72 -1.82 -4.77
CA GLU A 95 -1.59 -2.47 -5.42
C GLU A 95 -0.50 -1.44 -5.73
N HIS A 96 0.72 -1.90 -5.99
CA HIS A 96 1.84 -1.03 -6.27
C HIS A 96 1.78 -0.41 -7.68
N LEU A 97 2.11 0.88 -7.79
CA LEU A 97 2.39 1.54 -9.08
C LEU A 97 3.80 1.18 -9.56
N SER A 98 3.99 -0.09 -9.90
CA SER A 98 5.29 -0.68 -10.23
C SER A 98 5.14 -1.83 -11.22
N PHE A 99 6.25 -2.49 -11.52
CA PHE A 99 6.23 -3.83 -12.08
C PHE A 99 7.15 -4.77 -11.28
N SER A 100 6.68 -5.98 -11.05
CA SER A 100 7.39 -7.06 -10.35
C SER A 100 7.51 -8.31 -11.21
N SER A 101 7.22 -8.21 -12.51
CA SER A 101 7.31 -9.33 -13.45
C SER A 101 7.65 -8.87 -14.88
N ILE A 102 8.38 -9.70 -15.61
CA ILE A 102 8.73 -9.47 -17.02
C ILE A 102 9.08 -10.78 -17.72
N GLY A 103 8.57 -10.98 -18.94
CA GLY A 103 8.78 -12.21 -19.70
C GLY A 103 8.18 -13.45 -19.04
N GLY A 104 7.17 -13.29 -18.18
CA GLY A 104 6.57 -14.37 -17.39
C GLY A 104 7.35 -14.77 -16.13
N ASP A 105 8.49 -14.14 -15.85
CA ASP A 105 9.25 -14.34 -14.61
C ASP A 105 8.85 -13.28 -13.57
N TYR A 106 8.76 -13.71 -12.30
CA TYR A 106 8.50 -12.82 -11.17
C TYR A 106 9.81 -12.43 -10.47
N LEU A 107 9.89 -11.17 -10.10
CA LEU A 107 10.97 -10.58 -9.34
C LEU A 107 10.59 -10.56 -7.87
N HIS A 108 11.60 -10.61 -7.00
CA HIS A 108 11.43 -10.44 -5.55
C HIS A 108 11.36 -8.97 -5.12
N ASP A 109 11.41 -8.05 -6.08
CA ASP A 109 11.53 -6.61 -5.85
C ASP A 109 10.55 -5.86 -6.75
N LEU A 110 10.13 -4.67 -6.30
CA LEU A 110 9.26 -3.78 -7.04
C LEU A 110 10.12 -2.86 -7.89
N LEU A 111 9.96 -2.91 -9.20
CA LEU A 111 10.73 -2.06 -10.11
C LEU A 111 9.97 -0.78 -10.45
N PRO A 112 10.65 0.37 -10.44
CA PRO A 112 10.03 1.65 -10.72
C PRO A 112 9.71 1.79 -12.20
N LEU A 113 8.62 2.49 -12.47
CA LEU A 113 8.22 2.83 -13.83
C LEU A 113 8.99 4.04 -14.34
N PRO A 114 9.27 4.12 -15.65
CA PRO A 114 9.74 5.35 -16.26
C PRO A 114 8.67 6.45 -16.12
N PHE A 115 9.05 7.63 -15.61
CA PHE A 115 8.13 8.76 -15.42
C PHE A 115 8.01 9.54 -16.74
N THR A 116 7.18 9.02 -17.65
CA THR A 116 6.97 9.58 -19.00
C THR A 116 5.49 9.50 -19.37
N GLU A 117 5.03 10.41 -20.22
CA GLU A 117 3.63 10.46 -20.69
C GLU A 117 3.16 9.13 -21.29
N ARG A 118 4.02 8.49 -22.10
CA ARG A 118 3.71 7.20 -22.70
C ARG A 118 3.43 6.10 -21.66
N VAL A 119 4.14 6.14 -20.53
CA VAL A 119 3.93 5.17 -19.45
C VAL A 119 2.68 5.51 -18.64
N VAL A 120 2.34 6.79 -18.50
CA VAL A 120 1.05 7.22 -17.94
C VAL A 120 -0.10 6.63 -18.75
N GLU A 121 -0.12 6.83 -20.07
CA GLU A 121 -1.17 6.30 -20.96
C GLU A 121 -1.26 4.76 -20.85
N PHE A 122 -0.10 4.09 -20.93
CA PHE A 122 -0.01 2.63 -20.89
C PHE A 122 -0.56 2.03 -19.59
N VAL A 123 -0.12 2.56 -18.45
CA VAL A 123 -0.53 2.03 -17.14
C VAL A 123 -1.98 2.41 -16.85
N SER A 124 -2.42 3.61 -17.23
CA SER A 124 -3.79 4.06 -17.04
C SER A 124 -4.81 3.21 -17.79
N GLU A 125 -4.50 2.77 -19.02
CA GLU A 125 -5.34 1.82 -19.75
C GLU A 125 -5.49 0.49 -19.02
N ARG A 126 -4.39 -0.06 -18.51
CA ARG A 126 -4.39 -1.33 -17.77
C ARG A 126 -5.14 -1.22 -16.46
N ILE A 127 -4.99 -0.12 -15.74
CA ILE A 127 -5.74 0.15 -14.52
C ILE A 127 -7.24 0.14 -14.82
N ARG A 128 -7.69 0.80 -15.90
CA ARG A 128 -9.11 0.78 -16.30
C ARG A 128 -9.60 -0.66 -16.55
N VAL A 129 -8.82 -1.47 -17.28
CA VAL A 129 -9.15 -2.89 -17.51
C VAL A 129 -9.25 -3.69 -16.21
N VAL A 130 -8.31 -3.50 -15.28
CA VAL A 130 -8.31 -4.20 -13.99
C VAL A 130 -9.50 -3.76 -13.13
N GLN A 131 -9.80 -2.46 -13.07
CA GLN A 131 -10.97 -1.94 -12.35
C GLN A 131 -12.28 -2.52 -12.90
N ASP A 132 -12.42 -2.56 -14.22
CA ASP A 132 -13.59 -3.14 -14.89
C ASP A 132 -13.70 -4.64 -14.60
N TYR A 133 -12.58 -5.37 -14.63
CA TYR A 133 -12.55 -6.80 -14.36
C TYR A 133 -12.89 -7.13 -12.90
N LEU A 134 -12.26 -6.43 -11.95
CA LEU A 134 -12.48 -6.62 -10.51
C LEU A 134 -13.83 -6.06 -10.06
N GLU A 135 -14.46 -5.19 -10.87
CA GLU A 135 -15.69 -4.44 -10.58
C GLU A 135 -15.56 -3.56 -9.33
N ARG A 136 -14.36 -3.03 -9.09
CA ARG A 136 -14.00 -2.22 -7.92
C ARG A 136 -13.00 -1.13 -8.32
N PRO A 137 -13.01 0.04 -7.66
CA PRO A 137 -11.96 1.03 -7.82
C PRO A 137 -10.61 0.44 -7.41
N LEU A 138 -9.54 0.77 -8.14
CA LEU A 138 -8.19 0.38 -7.78
C LEU A 138 -7.53 1.51 -6.99
N ILE A 139 -6.75 1.14 -5.99
CA ILE A 139 -5.91 2.07 -5.23
C ILE A 139 -4.46 1.74 -5.58
N LEU A 140 -3.66 2.75 -5.89
CA LEU A 140 -2.27 2.58 -6.30
C LEU A 140 -1.34 3.14 -5.27
N GLU A 141 -0.28 2.41 -4.94
CA GLU A 141 0.73 2.81 -3.98
C GLU A 141 2.00 3.35 -4.65
N ASN A 142 2.57 4.42 -4.08
CA ASN A 142 3.93 4.86 -4.42
C ASN A 142 4.97 3.95 -3.75
N ILE A 143 5.90 3.44 -4.55
CA ILE A 143 6.96 2.54 -4.08
C ILE A 143 8.23 3.31 -3.70
N SER A 144 9.05 2.72 -2.84
CA SER A 144 10.46 3.10 -2.75
C SER A 144 11.21 2.66 -4.02
N TYR A 145 12.18 3.45 -4.49
CA TYR A 145 12.99 3.09 -5.65
C TYR A 145 14.42 3.61 -5.57
N TYR A 146 15.34 2.87 -6.17
CA TYR A 146 16.78 3.18 -6.11
C TYR A 146 17.37 3.63 -7.44
N TYR A 147 16.60 3.51 -8.52
CA TYR A 147 17.00 3.93 -9.86
C TYR A 147 15.77 4.15 -10.74
N VAL A 148 15.64 5.33 -11.37
CA VAL A 148 14.60 5.55 -12.40
C VAL A 148 15.26 5.53 -13.77
N PRO A 149 14.84 4.65 -14.69
CA PRO A 149 15.48 4.50 -15.99
C PRO A 149 15.35 5.73 -16.89
N LEU A 150 14.18 6.37 -16.91
CA LEU A 150 13.89 7.60 -17.66
C LEU A 150 12.92 8.45 -16.84
N LYS A 151 13.19 9.76 -16.78
CA LYS A 151 12.44 10.72 -15.97
C LYS A 151 12.23 12.01 -16.77
N ASP A 152 11.08 12.13 -17.43
CA ASP A 152 10.67 13.33 -18.16
C ASP A 152 9.79 14.26 -17.30
N MET A 153 9.24 13.73 -16.20
CA MET A 153 8.44 14.45 -15.21
C MET A 153 8.81 14.02 -13.79
N GLU A 154 8.43 14.82 -12.79
CA GLU A 154 8.59 14.49 -11.38
C GLU A 154 7.65 13.34 -10.97
N GLU A 155 8.01 12.63 -9.89
CA GLU A 155 7.22 11.49 -9.39
C GLU A 155 5.78 11.90 -9.02
N TRP A 156 5.59 13.05 -8.37
CA TRP A 156 4.26 13.56 -8.06
C TRP A 156 3.45 13.90 -9.32
N GLU A 157 4.10 14.36 -10.40
CA GLU A 157 3.43 14.62 -11.70
C GLU A 157 2.98 13.31 -12.32
N PHE A 158 3.86 12.30 -12.33
CA PHE A 158 3.56 10.97 -12.85
C PHE A 158 2.38 10.31 -12.11
N ILE A 159 2.43 10.29 -10.77
CA ILE A 159 1.33 9.74 -9.95
C ILE A 159 0.03 10.50 -10.23
N THR A 160 0.07 11.84 -10.22
CA THR A 160 -1.12 12.66 -10.46
C THR A 160 -1.74 12.34 -11.82
N ALA A 161 -0.92 12.29 -12.88
CA ALA A 161 -1.39 12.00 -14.23
C ALA A 161 -2.03 10.60 -14.33
N VAL A 162 -1.41 9.58 -13.71
CA VAL A 162 -1.97 8.22 -13.68
C VAL A 162 -3.32 8.19 -12.95
N LEU A 163 -3.45 8.86 -11.80
CA LEU A 163 -4.70 8.89 -11.04
C LEU A 163 -5.82 9.62 -11.81
N GLU A 164 -5.50 10.76 -12.44
CA GLU A 164 -6.46 11.54 -13.23
C GLU A 164 -6.95 10.78 -14.46
N GLU A 165 -6.04 10.11 -15.19
CA GLU A 165 -6.39 9.42 -16.44
C GLU A 165 -7.10 8.08 -16.19
N SER A 166 -6.70 7.34 -15.15
CA SER A 166 -7.26 6.02 -14.84
C SER A 166 -8.50 6.06 -13.93
N GLY A 167 -8.67 7.14 -13.18
CA GLY A 167 -9.70 7.27 -12.16
C GLY A 167 -9.41 6.52 -10.85
N ALA A 168 -8.22 5.93 -10.71
CA ALA A 168 -7.77 5.25 -9.50
C ALA A 168 -7.62 6.21 -8.30
N TYR A 169 -7.46 5.62 -7.13
CA TYR A 169 -7.12 6.31 -5.89
C TYR A 169 -5.67 6.04 -5.50
N LEU A 170 -5.18 6.76 -4.49
CA LEU A 170 -3.81 6.69 -3.99
C LEU A 170 -3.77 6.06 -2.60
N LEU A 171 -2.95 5.03 -2.45
CA LEU A 171 -2.38 4.63 -1.17
C LEU A 171 -1.07 5.41 -1.03
N LEU A 172 -1.02 6.41 -0.16
CA LEU A 172 0.21 7.16 0.04
C LEU A 172 1.04 6.49 1.12
N ASP A 173 2.10 5.79 0.71
CA ASP A 173 3.13 5.35 1.63
C ASP A 173 4.06 6.52 1.94
N VAL A 174 3.97 7.00 3.18
CA VAL A 174 4.72 8.15 3.67
C VAL A 174 6.19 7.78 3.92
N ASN A 175 6.46 6.52 4.28
CA ASN A 175 7.82 6.02 4.46
C ASN A 175 8.53 5.93 3.10
N ASN A 176 7.89 5.40 2.06
CA ASN A 176 8.44 5.36 0.70
C ASN A 176 8.72 6.76 0.15
N LEU A 177 7.79 7.70 0.35
CA LEU A 177 8.02 9.10 0.01
C LEU A 177 9.25 9.66 0.73
N TYR A 178 9.40 9.41 2.03
CA TYR A 178 10.56 9.88 2.78
C TYR A 178 11.86 9.25 2.27
N VAL A 179 11.90 7.92 2.11
CA VAL A 179 13.04 7.17 1.58
C VAL A 179 13.47 7.72 0.22
N ASN A 180 12.52 7.89 -0.70
CA ASN A 180 12.79 8.45 -2.03
C ASN A 180 13.30 9.89 -1.93
N SER A 181 12.71 10.73 -1.08
CA SER A 181 13.14 12.12 -0.92
C SER A 181 14.59 12.25 -0.47
N VAL A 182 15.02 11.38 0.44
CA VAL A 182 16.41 11.34 0.94
C VAL A 182 17.34 10.78 -0.13
N ASN A 183 16.96 9.67 -0.77
CA ASN A 183 17.79 8.99 -1.76
C ASN A 183 17.97 9.81 -3.05
N HIS A 184 16.95 10.57 -3.47
CA HIS A 184 16.95 11.35 -4.73
C HIS A 184 17.09 12.86 -4.53
N GLY A 185 17.07 13.34 -3.28
CA GLY A 185 17.36 14.74 -2.93
C GLY A 185 16.26 15.73 -3.31
N TYR A 186 14.99 15.38 -3.09
CA TYR A 186 13.85 16.27 -3.32
C TYR A 186 13.11 16.64 -2.03
N ASP A 187 12.22 17.64 -2.08
CA ASP A 187 11.42 18.09 -0.94
C ASP A 187 10.13 17.25 -0.78
N PRO A 188 10.01 16.43 0.27
CA PRO A 188 8.82 15.60 0.50
C PRO A 188 7.59 16.41 0.95
N TYR A 189 7.77 17.60 1.55
CA TYR A 189 6.64 18.44 1.94
C TYR A 189 6.01 19.10 0.71
N GLY A 190 6.85 19.63 -0.17
CA GLY A 190 6.44 20.15 -1.48
C GLY A 190 5.82 19.08 -2.39
N PHE A 191 6.22 17.81 -2.24
CA PHE A 191 5.58 16.67 -2.91
C PHE A 191 4.12 16.52 -2.44
N ILE A 192 3.90 16.41 -1.13
CA ILE A 192 2.55 16.29 -0.54
C ILE A 192 1.67 17.48 -0.96
N ASP A 193 2.24 18.69 -1.00
CA ASP A 193 1.51 19.92 -1.35
C ASP A 193 0.97 19.95 -2.78
N ARG A 194 1.50 19.10 -3.67
CA ARG A 194 1.13 19.05 -5.08
C ARG A 194 0.30 17.83 -5.46
N LEU A 195 0.19 16.84 -4.58
CA LEU A 195 -0.64 15.67 -4.83
C LEU A 195 -2.13 16.00 -4.84
N PRO A 196 -2.96 15.27 -5.59
CA PRO A 196 -4.42 15.33 -5.49
C PRO A 196 -4.87 14.67 -4.18
N LEU A 197 -4.83 15.42 -3.08
CA LEU A 197 -5.08 14.89 -1.73
C LEU A 197 -6.51 14.35 -1.53
N ASP A 198 -7.46 14.74 -2.37
CA ASP A 198 -8.82 14.18 -2.42
C ASP A 198 -8.87 12.74 -2.97
N ARG A 199 -7.78 12.29 -3.62
CA ARG A 199 -7.63 10.92 -4.13
C ARG A 199 -6.90 9.99 -3.17
N VAL A 200 -6.35 10.50 -2.05
CA VAL A 200 -5.70 9.64 -1.05
C VAL A 200 -6.77 8.84 -0.32
N ALA A 201 -6.81 7.53 -0.58
CA ALA A 201 -7.74 6.60 0.04
C ALA A 201 -7.32 6.24 1.46
N TYR A 202 -6.06 5.90 1.66
CA TYR A 202 -5.45 5.63 2.97
C TYR A 202 -3.93 5.75 2.89
N VAL A 203 -3.24 5.63 4.03
CA VAL A 203 -1.79 5.83 4.12
C VAL A 203 -1.10 4.67 4.82
N HIS A 204 0.12 4.37 4.38
CA HIS A 204 1.04 3.48 5.09
C HIS A 204 2.06 4.29 5.89
N LEU A 205 2.33 3.80 7.09
CA LEU A 205 3.45 4.21 7.93
C LEU A 205 4.29 2.98 8.26
N ALA A 206 5.56 3.06 7.95
CA ALA A 206 6.56 2.06 8.28
C ALA A 206 7.87 2.73 8.72
N GLY A 207 8.84 1.92 9.13
CA GLY A 207 10.22 2.35 9.30
C GLY A 207 11.14 1.68 8.28
N HIS A 208 12.31 2.28 8.07
CA HIS A 208 13.29 1.88 7.08
C HIS A 208 14.67 1.70 7.73
N GLU A 209 15.57 1.03 7.03
CA GLU A 209 16.95 0.86 7.44
C GLU A 209 17.87 1.95 6.88
N LYS A 210 18.89 2.32 7.65
CA LYS A 210 19.93 3.27 7.23
C LYS A 210 21.12 2.49 6.68
N GLY A 211 21.20 2.38 5.36
CA GLY A 211 22.37 1.84 4.67
C GLY A 211 23.56 2.82 4.68
N GLU A 212 24.69 2.42 4.10
CA GLU A 212 25.90 3.27 4.07
C GLU A 212 25.71 4.58 3.27
N ARG A 213 24.84 4.54 2.25
CA ARG A 213 24.63 5.67 1.32
C ARG A 213 23.16 5.97 1.04
N LEU A 214 22.28 5.00 1.24
CA LEU A 214 20.87 5.07 0.90
C LEU A 214 20.07 4.60 2.10
N LEU A 215 18.88 5.16 2.27
CA LEU A 215 17.84 4.55 3.08
C LEU A 215 17.29 3.35 2.32
N ILE A 216 17.16 2.22 3.00
CA ILE A 216 16.62 0.98 2.43
C ILE A 216 15.28 0.71 3.06
N ASP A 217 14.29 0.58 2.21
CA ASP A 217 12.93 0.34 2.61
C ASP A 217 12.71 -1.15 2.96
N THR A 218 12.89 -1.49 4.23
CA THR A 218 12.72 -2.87 4.71
C THR A 218 11.42 -3.07 5.46
N HIS A 219 10.69 -2.00 5.81
CA HIS A 219 9.53 -2.07 6.71
C HIS A 219 9.82 -2.89 7.97
N GLY A 220 11.07 -2.85 8.46
CA GLY A 220 11.56 -3.65 9.58
C GLY A 220 11.63 -2.89 10.89
N GLU A 221 11.69 -1.55 10.81
CA GLU A 221 11.98 -0.67 11.94
C GLU A 221 10.75 0.14 12.36
N SER A 222 10.76 0.66 13.58
CA SER A 222 9.69 1.55 14.06
C SER A 222 9.62 2.84 13.25
N VAL A 223 8.44 3.42 13.13
CA VAL A 223 8.23 4.66 12.35
C VAL A 223 9.12 5.80 12.88
N GLU A 224 9.98 6.36 12.03
CA GLU A 224 10.89 7.45 12.40
C GLU A 224 10.16 8.80 12.53
N VAL A 225 10.75 9.73 13.30
CA VAL A 225 10.13 11.04 13.59
C VAL A 225 9.95 11.89 12.33
N GLU A 226 10.82 11.73 11.34
CA GLU A 226 10.77 12.43 10.07
C GLU A 226 9.55 11.98 9.23
N VAL A 227 9.26 10.69 9.21
CA VAL A 227 8.04 10.12 8.58
C VAL A 227 6.79 10.63 9.31
N LEU A 228 6.83 10.66 10.66
CA LEU A 228 5.73 11.23 11.45
C LEU A 228 5.51 12.73 11.17
N ASN A 229 6.57 13.50 10.92
CA ASN A 229 6.44 14.92 10.56
C ASN A 229 5.76 15.11 9.20
N LEU A 230 6.02 14.24 8.22
CA LEU A 230 5.30 14.23 6.94
C LEU A 230 3.83 13.87 7.13
N MET A 231 3.53 12.87 7.95
CA MET A 231 2.15 12.53 8.29
C MET A 231 1.42 13.72 8.94
N LYS A 232 2.07 14.43 9.87
CA LYS A 232 1.51 15.64 10.48
C LYS A 232 1.27 16.74 9.46
N HIS A 233 2.17 16.90 8.50
CA HIS A 233 2.00 17.86 7.40
C HIS A 233 0.79 17.51 6.54
N LEU A 234 0.63 16.24 6.15
CA LEU A 234 -0.55 15.74 5.43
C LEU A 234 -1.84 16.04 6.18
N LEU A 235 -1.90 15.69 7.47
CA LEU A 235 -3.06 15.99 8.34
C LEU A 235 -3.36 17.49 8.44
N SER A 236 -2.33 18.34 8.45
CA SER A 236 -2.50 19.81 8.49
C SER A 236 -3.19 20.39 7.26
N LYS A 237 -3.20 19.64 6.14
CA LYS A 237 -3.92 19.99 4.91
C LYS A 237 -5.41 19.66 4.97
N GLY A 238 -5.90 19.13 6.11
CA GLY A 238 -7.30 18.78 6.31
C GLY A 238 -7.67 17.39 5.80
N VAL A 239 -6.68 16.60 5.36
CA VAL A 239 -6.87 15.21 4.93
C VAL A 239 -7.16 14.35 6.17
N LYS A 240 -8.28 13.64 6.13
CA LYS A 240 -8.65 12.65 7.15
C LYS A 240 -8.71 11.30 6.48
N VAL A 241 -7.64 10.54 6.63
CA VAL A 241 -7.46 9.25 5.96
C VAL A 241 -7.12 8.17 6.97
N PRO A 242 -7.50 6.92 6.70
CA PRO A 242 -7.11 5.78 7.52
C PRO A 242 -5.60 5.56 7.45
N VAL A 243 -5.03 5.07 8.55
CA VAL A 243 -3.58 4.88 8.70
C VAL A 243 -3.29 3.41 8.96
N LEU A 244 -2.46 2.78 8.14
CA LEU A 244 -1.92 1.46 8.42
C LEU A 244 -0.52 1.59 9.03
N LEU A 245 -0.27 0.87 10.13
CA LEU A 245 1.09 0.51 10.51
C LEU A 245 1.52 -0.73 9.73
N GLU A 246 2.56 -0.59 8.91
CA GLU A 246 3.15 -1.70 8.17
C GLU A 246 4.44 -2.20 8.84
N ARG A 247 4.59 -3.53 8.87
CA ARG A 247 5.74 -4.23 9.43
C ARG A 247 5.94 -5.57 8.72
N ASP A 248 6.88 -5.61 7.78
CA ASP A 248 7.18 -6.81 6.98
C ASP A 248 8.35 -7.60 7.51
N ASN A 249 9.36 -6.91 8.02
CA ASN A 249 10.56 -7.51 8.56
C ASN A 249 10.66 -7.27 10.06
N ASN A 250 11.49 -8.08 10.74
CA ASN A 250 11.75 -7.97 12.17
C ASN A 250 10.47 -7.81 13.03
N ILE A 251 9.41 -8.55 12.67
CA ILE A 251 8.06 -8.36 13.22
C ILE A 251 8.09 -8.59 14.75
N PRO A 252 7.83 -7.56 15.57
CA PRO A 252 7.82 -7.70 17.02
C PRO A 252 6.53 -8.41 17.48
N PRO A 253 6.45 -8.82 18.76
CA PRO A 253 5.23 -9.37 19.33
C PRO A 253 4.01 -8.48 19.10
N TYR A 254 2.83 -9.10 18.90
CA TYR A 254 1.59 -8.39 18.57
C TYR A 254 1.26 -7.22 19.52
N ASN A 255 1.46 -7.40 20.82
CA ASN A 255 1.18 -6.34 21.79
C ASN A 255 2.09 -5.12 21.62
N GLU A 256 3.33 -5.30 21.18
CA GLU A 256 4.26 -4.19 20.90
C GLU A 256 3.82 -3.41 19.65
N LEU A 257 3.31 -4.11 18.62
CA LEU A 257 2.69 -3.47 17.45
C LEU A 257 1.48 -2.63 17.86
N LEU A 258 0.63 -3.14 18.76
CA LEU A 258 -0.51 -2.38 19.28
C LEU A 258 -0.08 -1.16 20.11
N GLU A 259 1.01 -1.25 20.88
CA GLU A 259 1.57 -0.11 21.59
C GLU A 259 2.19 0.94 20.65
N GLU A 260 2.79 0.53 19.53
CA GLU A 260 3.19 1.42 18.44
C GLU A 260 1.98 2.09 17.80
N LEU A 261 0.94 1.34 17.48
CA LEU A 261 -0.31 1.87 16.93
C LEU A 261 -0.96 2.90 17.86
N ASP A 262 -0.98 2.64 19.17
CA ASP A 262 -1.47 3.58 20.18
C ASP A 262 -0.65 4.87 20.24
N ARG A 263 0.68 4.79 20.00
CA ARG A 263 1.55 5.97 19.89
C ARG A 263 1.20 6.78 18.64
N LEU A 264 0.97 6.11 17.51
CA LEU A 264 0.56 6.74 16.25
C LEU A 264 -0.78 7.46 16.38
N ARG A 265 -1.78 6.83 17.01
CA ARG A 265 -3.09 7.44 17.31
C ARG A 265 -2.94 8.77 18.04
N ARG A 266 -2.21 8.75 19.17
CA ARG A 266 -1.93 9.96 19.96
C ARG A 266 -1.18 11.02 19.17
N PHE A 267 -0.23 10.62 18.33
CA PHE A 267 0.56 11.55 17.54
C PHE A 267 -0.29 12.26 16.46
N CYS A 268 -1.18 11.52 15.80
CA CYS A 268 -2.08 12.04 14.77
C CYS A 268 -3.26 12.84 15.34
N GLY A 269 -3.42 12.90 16.68
CA GLY A 269 -4.50 13.61 17.34
C GLY A 269 -5.85 12.89 17.29
N ALA A 270 -5.82 11.55 17.19
CA ALA A 270 -6.98 10.68 17.25
C ALA A 270 -7.23 10.14 18.67
#